data_AF-A0A8H5D6R0-F1
#
_entry.id   AF-A0A8H5D6R0-F1
#
_cell.length_a   1.000
_cell.length_b   1.000
_cell.length_c   1.000
_cell.angle_alpha   90.00
_cell.angle_beta   90.00
_cell.angle_gamma   90.00
#
_symmetry.space_group_name_H-M   'P 1'
#
loop_
_entity.id
_entity.type
_entity.pdbx_description
1 polymer ?
#
loop_
_entity_poly.entity_id
_entity_poly.type
_entity_poly.pdbx_seq_one_letter_code
_entity_poly.pdbx_strand_id
1 'polypeptide(L)'
;MIEEFAVRYPALTFGHAYPGIVRTGYGVSANSPLWWKIGYKAATGIIYPFMVSPKDCSEYLLHGVLETMKSPGAYRISNVGVDIDLEMKKKGKEWRALEEDRKALWEHTVEVTKMKEI
;
A
#
# COMPACT_ATOMS: atom_id res chain seq x y z
N MET A 1 -5.05 8.79 4.08
CA MET A 1 -4.22 8.58 5.29
C MET A 1 -2.80 9.11 5.11
N ILE A 2 -1.92 8.52 4.29
CA ILE A 2 -0.52 9.00 4.16
C ILE A 2 -0.37 10.44 3.66
N GLU A 3 -1.34 10.92 2.87
CA GLU A 3 -1.40 12.30 2.42
C GLU A 3 -1.54 13.29 3.58
N GLU A 4 -2.34 12.97 4.60
CA GLU A 4 -2.52 13.83 5.78
C GLU A 4 -1.27 13.84 6.66
N PHE A 5 -0.59 12.69 6.78
CA PHE A 5 0.72 12.62 7.42
C PHE A 5 1.74 13.54 6.72
N ALA A 6 1.78 13.54 5.38
CA ALA A 6 2.67 14.42 4.63
C ALA A 6 2.33 15.91 4.76
N VAL A 7 1.04 16.27 4.88
CA VAL A 7 0.62 17.66 5.16
C VAL A 7 1.09 18.13 6.53
N ARG A 8 0.96 17.28 7.56
CA ARG A 8 1.32 17.62 8.94
C ARG A 8 2.83 17.58 9.21
N TYR A 9 3.55 16.73 8.49
CA TYR A 9 4.99 16.57 8.61
C TYR A 9 5.67 16.82 7.25
N PRO A 10 5.72 18.08 6.78
CA PRO A 10 6.15 18.42 5.41
C PRO A 10 7.63 18.16 5.13
N ALA A 11 8.44 17.93 6.16
CA ALA A 11 9.85 17.54 6.03
C ALA A 11 10.07 16.04 5.85
N LEU A 12 9.03 15.21 6.03
CA LEU A 12 9.12 13.76 5.98
C LEU A 12 8.55 13.18 4.69
N THR A 13 9.04 12.01 4.33
CA THR A 13 8.56 11.22 3.19
C THR A 13 7.74 10.04 3.68
N PHE A 14 6.53 9.90 3.18
CA PHE A 14 5.60 8.82 3.51
C PHE A 14 5.28 8.00 2.27
N GLY A 15 5.50 6.69 2.34
CA GLY A 15 5.20 5.75 1.27
C GLY A 15 4.09 4.79 1.66
N HIS A 16 3.13 4.59 0.77
CA HIS A 16 2.16 3.50 0.85
C HIS A 16 2.32 2.62 -0.39
N ALA A 17 2.53 1.33 -0.20
CA ALA A 17 2.83 0.42 -1.31
C ALA A 17 1.68 -0.54 -1.60
N TYR A 18 1.40 -0.75 -2.89
CA TYR A 18 0.63 -1.87 -3.39
C TYR A 18 1.60 -2.86 -4.06
N PRO A 19 2.02 -3.93 -3.37
CA PRO A 19 3.02 -4.87 -3.87
C PRO A 19 2.49 -5.86 -4.92
N GLY A 20 1.20 -5.78 -5.28
CA GLY A 20 0.53 -6.75 -6.13
C GLY A 20 0.08 -8.01 -5.38
N ILE A 21 -0.27 -9.06 -6.13
CA ILE A 21 -0.69 -10.35 -5.57
C ILE A 21 0.58 -11.14 -5.23
N VAL A 22 1.14 -10.91 -4.04
CA VAL A 22 2.37 -11.58 -3.61
C VAL A 22 2.07 -13.00 -3.15
N ARG A 23 2.93 -13.96 -3.53
CA ARG A 23 2.89 -15.36 -3.09
C ARG A 23 3.23 -15.48 -1.59
N THR A 24 2.27 -15.15 -0.74
CA THR A 24 2.38 -15.24 0.72
C THR A 24 1.53 -16.37 1.27
N GLY A 25 1.82 -16.77 2.52
CA GLY A 25 1.04 -17.76 3.27
C GLY A 25 -0.30 -17.25 3.80
N TYR A 26 -0.78 -16.08 3.37
CA TYR A 26 -1.95 -15.40 3.95
C TYR A 26 -3.19 -16.30 4.05
N GLY A 27 -3.55 -16.99 2.97
CA GLY A 27 -4.73 -17.86 2.95
C GLY A 27 -4.55 -19.24 3.59
N VAL A 28 -3.35 -19.60 4.02
CA VAL A 28 -3.03 -20.92 4.61
C VAL A 28 -2.62 -20.84 6.08
N SER A 29 -3.05 -19.78 6.78
CA SER A 29 -2.85 -19.63 8.24
C SER A 29 -3.21 -20.89 9.02
N ALA A 30 -2.49 -21.14 10.13
CA ALA A 30 -2.68 -22.32 10.98
C ALA A 30 -4.15 -22.48 11.39
N ASN A 31 -4.82 -21.38 11.72
CA ASN A 31 -6.20 -21.33 12.20
C ASN A 31 -7.26 -21.44 11.08
N SER A 32 -6.87 -21.44 9.81
CA SER A 32 -7.84 -21.54 8.71
C SER A 32 -8.41 -22.97 8.60
N PRO A 33 -9.73 -23.12 8.39
CA PRO A 33 -10.35 -24.42 8.13
C PRO A 33 -9.72 -25.14 6.93
N LEU A 34 -9.74 -26.48 6.94
CA LEU A 34 -9.12 -27.28 5.87
C LEU A 34 -9.71 -26.98 4.48
N TRP A 35 -11.03 -26.83 4.37
CA TRP A 35 -11.71 -26.52 3.11
C TRP A 35 -11.23 -25.17 2.53
N TRP A 36 -11.00 -24.17 3.38
CA TRP A 36 -10.46 -22.88 2.96
C TRP A 36 -9.02 -23.02 2.45
N LYS A 37 -8.18 -23.78 3.16
CA LYS A 37 -6.80 -24.04 2.75
C LYS A 37 -6.74 -24.73 1.38
N ILE A 38 -7.62 -25.70 1.13
CA ILE A 38 -7.73 -26.40 -0.16
C ILE A 38 -8.19 -25.43 -1.25
N GLY A 39 -9.27 -24.69 -1.01
CA GLY A 39 -9.80 -23.69 -1.95
C GLY A 39 -8.78 -22.61 -2.29
N TYR A 40 -8.07 -22.08 -1.29
CA TYR A 40 -7.01 -21.10 -1.49
C TYR A 40 -5.86 -21.68 -2.32
N LYS A 41 -5.39 -22.90 -2.02
CA LYS A 41 -4.35 -23.55 -2.83
C LYS A 41 -4.78 -23.73 -4.29
N ALA A 42 -6.00 -24.19 -4.53
CA ALA A 42 -6.54 -24.34 -5.88
C ALA A 42 -6.61 -22.98 -6.62
N ALA A 43 -7.15 -21.94 -5.97
CA ALA A 43 -7.21 -20.59 -6.51
C ALA A 43 -5.81 -20.03 -6.82
N THR A 44 -4.87 -20.15 -5.88
CA THR A 44 -3.47 -19.70 -6.10
C THR A 44 -2.78 -20.45 -7.22
N GLY A 45 -3.11 -21.72 -7.45
CA GLY A 45 -2.60 -22.47 -8.60
C GLY A 45 -3.05 -21.90 -9.94
N ILE A 46 -4.31 -21.45 -10.02
CA ILE A 46 -4.88 -20.83 -11.24
C ILE A 46 -4.26 -19.46 -11.49
N ILE A 47 -4.14 -18.62 -10.46
CA ILE A 47 -3.64 -17.24 -10.62
C ILE A 47 -2.12 -17.13 -10.53
N TYR A 48 -1.40 -18.24 -10.30
CA TYR A 48 0.06 -18.27 -10.09
C TYR A 48 0.87 -17.45 -11.10
N PRO A 49 0.59 -17.48 -12.42
CA PRO A 49 1.35 -16.69 -13.40
C PRO A 49 1.23 -15.17 -13.21
N PHE A 50 0.17 -14.70 -12.55
CA PHE A 50 -0.07 -13.29 -12.25
C PHE A 50 0.43 -12.88 -10.86
N MET A 51 1.00 -13.82 -10.09
CA MET A 51 1.48 -13.56 -8.73
C MET A 51 2.97 -13.18 -8.72
N VAL A 52 3.31 -12.23 -7.85
CA VAL A 52 4.70 -11.77 -7.65
C VAL A 52 5.39 -12.65 -6.61
N SER A 53 6.67 -12.99 -6.81
CA SER A 53 7.43 -13.69 -5.77
C SER A 53 7.72 -12.74 -4.59
N PRO A 54 7.89 -13.24 -3.35
CA PRO A 54 8.31 -12.39 -2.24
C PRO A 54 9.64 -11.67 -2.51
N LYS A 55 10.55 -12.31 -3.25
CA LYS A 55 11.83 -11.72 -3.64
C LYS A 55 11.64 -10.53 -4.58
N ASP A 56 10.96 -10.71 -5.71
CA ASP A 56 10.74 -9.64 -6.68
C ASP A 56 9.95 -8.48 -6.05
N CYS A 57 8.93 -8.82 -5.24
CA CYS A 57 8.21 -7.83 -4.43
C CYS A 57 9.18 -7.00 -3.58
N SER A 58 10.10 -7.64 -2.86
CA SER A 58 11.05 -6.92 -2.01
C SER A 58 11.97 -6.01 -2.80
N GLU A 59 12.43 -6.45 -3.98
CA GLU A 59 13.28 -5.65 -4.87
C GLU A 59 12.54 -4.42 -5.41
N TYR A 60 11.28 -4.58 -5.84
CA TYR A 60 10.45 -3.46 -6.31
C TYR A 60 10.12 -2.46 -5.20
N LEU A 61 9.83 -2.93 -3.99
CA LEU A 61 9.57 -2.04 -2.86
C LEU A 61 10.83 -1.26 -2.47
N LEU A 62 11.98 -1.92 -2.45
CA LEU A 62 13.27 -1.27 -2.18
C LEU A 62 13.59 -0.22 -3.27
N HIS A 63 13.38 -0.56 -4.54
CA HIS A 63 13.50 0.39 -5.63
C HIS A 63 12.57 1.60 -5.44
N GLY A 64 11.31 1.38 -5.03
CA GLY A 64 10.38 2.46 -4.73
C GLY A 64 10.91 3.42 -3.66
N VAL A 65 11.50 2.90 -2.59
CA VAL A 65 12.09 3.71 -1.52
C VAL A 65 13.31 4.50 -2.02
N LEU A 66 14.23 3.85 -2.73
CA LEU A 66 15.51 4.46 -3.11
C LEU A 66 15.39 5.40 -4.32
N GLU A 67 14.58 5.02 -5.31
CA GLU A 67 14.57 5.68 -6.61
C GLU A 67 13.34 6.55 -6.86
N THR A 68 12.20 6.21 -6.25
CA THR A 68 10.93 6.94 -6.46
C THR A 68 10.68 7.98 -5.38
N MET A 69 10.91 7.63 -4.11
CA MET A 69 10.59 8.46 -2.94
C MET A 69 11.70 9.48 -2.58
N LYS A 70 12.18 10.25 -3.57
CA LYS A 70 13.38 11.09 -3.43
C LYS A 70 13.19 12.42 -2.68
N SER A 71 11.96 12.84 -2.44
CA SER A 71 11.66 14.10 -1.75
C SER A 71 10.57 13.93 -0.68
N PRO A 72 10.44 14.88 0.26
CA PRO A 72 9.33 14.90 1.20
C PRO A 72 7.97 14.89 0.50
N GLY A 73 6.98 14.25 1.12
CA GLY A 73 5.64 14.11 0.56
C GLY A 73 5.06 12.71 0.70
N ALA A 74 3.88 12.53 0.10
CA ALA A 74 3.15 11.27 0.07
C ALA A 74 3.31 10.57 -1.28
N TYR A 75 3.70 9.30 -1.24
CA TYR A 75 3.95 8.47 -2.42
C TYR A 75 3.10 7.20 -2.37
N ARG A 76 2.58 6.79 -3.52
CA ARG A 76 1.90 5.51 -3.68
C ARG A 76 2.73 4.60 -4.57
N ILE A 77 3.41 3.63 -4.00
CA ILE A 77 4.35 2.77 -4.72
C ILE A 77 3.61 1.56 -5.32
N SER A 78 3.81 1.32 -6.61
CA SER A 78 3.22 0.19 -7.33
C SER A 78 3.99 -1.11 -7.10
N ASN A 79 3.46 -2.20 -7.67
CA ASN A 79 4.07 -3.52 -7.65
C ASN A 79 5.33 -3.63 -8.52
N VAL A 80 5.76 -2.53 -9.15
CA VAL A 80 7.02 -2.41 -9.90
C VAL A 80 7.88 -1.26 -9.39
N GLY A 81 7.56 -0.70 -8.22
CA GLY A 81 8.39 0.31 -7.56
C GLY A 81 8.28 1.73 -8.11
N VAL A 82 7.21 2.05 -8.85
CA VAL A 82 6.97 3.41 -9.40
C VAL A 82 5.80 4.11 -8.70
N ASP A 83 5.73 5.44 -8.80
CA ASP A 83 4.64 6.22 -8.22
C ASP A 83 3.35 6.10 -9.04
N ILE A 84 2.33 5.51 -8.42
CA ILE A 84 0.98 5.33 -8.96
C ILE A 84 0.32 6.68 -9.22
N ASP A 85 0.51 7.66 -8.33
CA ASP A 85 -0.15 8.97 -8.49
C ASP A 85 0.35 9.66 -9.76
N LEU A 86 1.66 9.62 -10.02
CA LEU A 86 2.26 10.12 -11.24
C LEU A 86 1.71 9.41 -12.49
N GLU A 87 1.61 8.09 -12.46
CA GLU A 87 1.07 7.29 -13.58
C GLU A 87 -0.41 7.57 -13.84
N MET A 88 -1.21 7.75 -12.79
CA MET A 88 -2.64 8.09 -12.92
C MET A 88 -2.83 9.52 -13.42
N LYS A 89 -2.01 10.46 -12.97
CA LYS A 89 -2.02 11.85 -13.44
C LYS A 89 -1.72 11.92 -14.94
N LYS A 90 -0.76 11.14 -15.45
CA LYS A 90 -0.48 11.02 -16.90
C LYS A 90 -1.71 10.53 -17.69
N LYS A 91 -2.60 9.78 -17.05
CA LYS A 91 -3.86 9.27 -17.63
C LYS A 91 -5.06 10.19 -17.36
N GLY A 92 -4.83 11.41 -16.86
CA GLY A 92 -5.88 12.38 -16.54
C GLY A 92 -6.75 11.99 -15.35
N LYS A 93 -6.26 11.11 -14.46
CA LYS A 93 -6.98 10.66 -13.26
C LYS A 93 -6.34 11.22 -12.00
N GLU A 94 -7.16 11.81 -11.14
CA GLU A 94 -6.78 12.21 -9.79
C GLU A 94 -7.23 11.11 -8.81
N TRP A 95 -6.27 10.46 -8.15
CA TRP A 95 -6.55 9.41 -7.14
C TRP A 95 -6.39 9.96 -5.70
N ARG A 96 -6.07 11.24 -5.52
CA ARG A 96 -5.88 11.78 -4.17
C ARG A 96 -7.21 11.94 -3.47
N ALA A 97 -7.21 11.65 -2.16
CA ALA A 97 -8.41 11.84 -1.36
C ALA A 97 -8.75 13.34 -1.30
N LEU A 98 -10.02 13.68 -1.13
CA LEU A 98 -10.40 15.06 -0.86
C LEU A 98 -9.82 15.50 0.49
N GLU A 99 -9.51 16.78 0.63
CA GLU A 99 -8.96 17.30 1.88
C GLU A 99 -9.89 17.06 3.07
N GLU A 100 -11.19 17.25 2.86
CA GLU A 100 -12.25 17.00 3.83
C GLU A 100 -12.23 15.54 4.32
N ASP A 101 -12.17 14.57 3.39
CA ASP A 101 -12.10 13.15 3.73
C ASP A 101 -10.84 12.79 4.53
N ARG A 102 -9.70 13.40 4.16
CA ARG A 102 -8.43 13.14 4.85
C ARG A 102 -8.45 13.64 6.28
N LYS A 103 -8.96 14.86 6.49
CA LYS A 103 -9.08 15.49 7.82
C LYS A 103 -10.08 14.73 8.68
N ALA A 104 -11.25 14.41 8.15
CA ALA A 104 -12.28 13.65 8.87
C ALA A 104 -11.75 12.27 9.33
N LEU A 105 -11.05 11.54 8.45
CA LEU A 105 -10.43 10.27 8.82
C LEU A 105 -9.36 10.45 9.91
N TRP A 106 -8.57 11.51 9.84
CA TRP A 106 -7.53 11.79 10.83
C TRP A 106 -8.11 12.10 12.20
N GLU A 107 -9.05 13.04 12.28
CA GLU A 107 -9.73 13.44 13.53
C GLU A 107 -10.38 12.23 14.20
N HIS A 108 -11.12 11.43 13.43
CA HIS A 108 -11.71 10.21 13.93
C HIS A 108 -10.66 9.19 14.43
N THR A 109 -9.54 9.05 13.72
CA THR A 109 -8.45 8.15 14.13
C THR A 109 -7.83 8.61 15.44
N VAL A 110 -7.56 9.91 15.61
CA VAL A 110 -7.02 10.50 16.84
C VAL A 110 -7.99 10.27 18.02
N GLU A 111 -9.27 10.52 17.81
CA GLU A 111 -10.32 10.30 18.82
C GLU A 111 -10.38 8.83 19.28
N VAL A 112 -10.49 7.89 18.34
CA VAL A 112 -10.64 6.46 18.64
C VAL A 112 -9.38 5.86 19.27
N THR A 113 -8.20 6.29 18.80
CA THR A 113 -6.91 5.82 19.34
C THR A 113 -6.49 6.50 20.64
N LYS A 114 -7.23 7.55 21.07
CA LYS A 114 -6.94 8.36 22.26
C LYS A 114 -5.52 8.96 22.26
N MET A 115 -4.99 9.22 21.07
CA MET A 115 -3.69 9.87 20.93
C MET A 115 -3.85 11.34 21.30
N LYS A 116 -2.90 11.87 22.08
CA LYS A 116 -2.78 13.33 22.23
C LYS A 116 -2.21 13.89 20.94
N GLU A 117 -2.75 15.01 20.46
CA GLU A 117 -2.10 15.78 19.41
C GLU A 117 -0.69 16.17 19.89
N ILE A 118 0.32 15.87 19.05
CA ILE A 118 1.74 16.18 19.28
C ILE A 118 2.06 17.47 18.54
#